data_AF-A0AAD4PS28-F1
#
_entry.id   AF-A0AAD4PS28-F1
#
_cell.length_a   1.000
_cell.length_b   1.000
_cell.length_c   1.000
_cell.angle_alpha   90.00
_cell.angle_beta   90.00
_cell.angle_gamma   90.00
#
_symmetry.space_group_name_H-M   'P 1'
#
loop_
_entity.id
_entity.type
_entity.pdbx_description
1 polymer ?
#
loop_
_entity_poly.entity_id
_entity_poly.type
_entity_poly.pdbx_seq_one_letter_code
_entity_poly.pdbx_strand_id
1 'polypeptide(L)'
;MDDGKKTYFAYGGTGILLSNPAIKKFVHRTRDHVHGNFTEPSITEKWAQLAKDDCCGDSVLGFALANQGIFLSGLYPMFNPHPLHGIPFGPSAKPYWCQPGLTLHKSWPRALPVLYADIVDYLSLANITEERQHWQNSDWAGFEEGPESPVNIDTSACAEGCHTHSECFQWTFFSKISWGKEPSERKCTFVRSIRLGSPKDPEVTLTSRSVWTGGWDLVKVKGWVNGVECADPEWVEPSIEKIY
;
A
#
# COMPACT_ATOMS: atom_id res chain seq x y z
N MET A 1 -16.13 -15.83 -23.10
CA MET A 1 -17.14 -14.79 -22.82
C MET A 1 -16.46 -13.46 -23.06
N ASP A 2 -16.84 -12.79 -24.14
CA ASP A 2 -16.35 -11.46 -24.54
C ASP A 2 -17.58 -10.56 -24.67
N ASP A 3 -18.21 -10.28 -23.52
CA ASP A 3 -19.44 -9.48 -23.37
C ASP A 3 -19.10 -8.07 -22.83
N GLY A 4 -17.82 -7.66 -22.85
CA GLY A 4 -17.40 -6.39 -22.24
C GLY A 4 -17.65 -6.28 -20.73
N LYS A 5 -18.10 -7.36 -20.07
CA LYS A 5 -18.28 -7.41 -18.61
C LYS A 5 -16.91 -7.37 -17.93
N LYS A 6 -16.64 -6.25 -17.25
CA LYS A 6 -15.45 -6.10 -16.40
C LYS A 6 -15.53 -7.08 -15.24
N THR A 7 -14.50 -7.91 -15.12
CA THR A 7 -14.27 -8.74 -13.93
C THR A 7 -13.17 -8.10 -13.08
N TYR A 8 -13.30 -8.22 -11.77
CA TYR A 8 -12.30 -7.73 -10.82
C TYR A 8 -11.61 -8.90 -10.14
N PHE A 9 -10.35 -8.71 -9.79
CA PHE A 9 -9.59 -9.64 -8.95
C PHE A 9 -9.10 -8.92 -7.70
N ALA A 10 -8.86 -9.68 -6.63
CA ALA A 10 -8.28 -9.15 -5.41
C ALA A 10 -6.75 -9.19 -5.53
N TYR A 11 -6.06 -8.11 -5.17
CA TYR A 11 -4.59 -8.10 -5.13
C TYR A 11 -4.09 -9.13 -4.12
N GLY A 12 -3.30 -10.10 -4.56
CA GLY A 12 -2.87 -11.22 -3.73
C GLY A 12 -2.09 -10.81 -2.49
N GLY A 13 -1.42 -9.64 -2.55
CA GLY A 13 -0.68 -9.08 -1.42
C GLY A 13 -1.55 -8.70 -0.22
N THR A 14 -2.83 -8.39 -0.41
CA THR A 14 -3.75 -8.11 0.72
C THR A 14 -4.41 -9.36 1.29
N GLY A 15 -4.31 -10.50 0.62
CA GLY A 15 -5.09 -11.69 0.92
C GLY A 15 -6.54 -11.61 0.41
N ILE A 16 -7.19 -12.77 0.42
CA ILE A 16 -8.54 -12.99 -0.09
C ILE A 16 -9.34 -13.82 0.91
N LEU A 17 -10.61 -13.47 1.13
CA LEU A 17 -11.54 -14.22 1.97
C LEU A 17 -12.66 -14.80 1.10
N LEU A 18 -12.81 -16.12 1.11
CA LEU A 18 -13.88 -16.83 0.41
C LEU A 18 -14.74 -17.58 1.43
N SER A 19 -16.06 -17.44 1.31
CA SER A 19 -16.99 -18.19 2.16
C SER A 19 -16.97 -19.68 1.82
N ASN A 20 -17.33 -20.53 2.79
CA ASN A 20 -17.41 -21.98 2.55
C ASN A 20 -18.34 -22.34 1.36
N PRO A 21 -19.53 -21.73 1.19
CA PRO A 21 -20.35 -21.94 0.00
C PRO A 21 -19.67 -21.50 -1.31
N ALA A 22 -18.93 -20.38 -1.30
CA ALA A 22 -18.20 -19.93 -2.49
C ALA A 22 -17.11 -20.93 -2.89
N ILE A 23 -16.33 -21.44 -1.92
CA ILE A 23 -15.31 -22.47 -2.19
C ILE A 23 -15.97 -23.74 -2.71
N LYS A 24 -17.04 -24.23 -2.07
CA LYS A 24 -17.79 -25.41 -2.52
C LYS A 24 -18.31 -25.26 -3.94
N LYS A 25 -18.86 -24.09 -4.29
CA LYS A 25 -19.31 -23.77 -5.64
C LYS A 25 -18.13 -23.74 -6.62
N PHE A 26 -17.02 -23.14 -6.23
CA PHE A 26 -15.83 -23.01 -7.08
C PHE A 26 -15.20 -24.36 -7.44
N VAL A 27 -15.08 -25.26 -6.46
CA VAL A 27 -14.49 -26.60 -6.65
C VAL A 27 -15.50 -27.67 -7.07
N HIS A 28 -16.78 -27.30 -7.24
CA HIS A 28 -17.83 -28.24 -7.60
C HIS A 28 -17.50 -28.91 -8.94
N ARG A 29 -17.76 -30.21 -9.00
CA ARG A 29 -17.67 -31.01 -10.23
C ARG A 29 -18.90 -31.89 -10.34
N THR A 30 -19.46 -31.89 -11.54
CA THR A 30 -20.57 -32.71 -11.97
C THR A 30 -20.11 -34.15 -12.06
N ARG A 31 -20.96 -35.06 -11.58
CA ARG A 31 -20.77 -36.50 -11.69
C ARG A 31 -21.86 -37.07 -12.58
N ASP A 32 -21.51 -38.06 -13.40
CA ASP A 32 -22.49 -38.80 -14.16
C ASP A 32 -23.39 -39.61 -13.20
N HIS A 33 -24.65 -39.84 -13.60
CA HIS A 33 -25.63 -40.56 -12.78
C HIS A 33 -25.51 -42.08 -12.83
N VAL A 34 -24.68 -42.63 -13.73
CA VAL A 34 -24.65 -44.07 -14.07
C VAL A 34 -23.51 -44.79 -13.36
N HIS A 35 -22.33 -44.19 -13.37
CA HIS A 35 -21.05 -44.65 -12.83
C HIS A 35 -20.49 -43.73 -11.74
N GLY A 36 -21.03 -42.51 -11.59
CA GLY A 36 -20.59 -41.57 -10.57
C GLY A 36 -19.23 -40.91 -10.86
N ASN A 37 -18.72 -41.03 -12.09
CA ASN A 37 -17.46 -40.43 -12.47
C ASN A 37 -17.63 -38.94 -12.72
N PHE A 38 -16.56 -38.17 -12.50
CA PHE A 38 -16.58 -36.74 -12.82
C PHE A 38 -16.63 -36.52 -14.32
N THR A 39 -17.56 -35.68 -14.79
CA THR A 39 -17.76 -35.38 -16.21
C THR A 39 -17.01 -34.13 -16.68
N GLU A 40 -16.38 -33.41 -15.75
CA GLU A 40 -15.62 -32.19 -16.02
C GLU A 40 -14.25 -32.22 -15.35
N PRO A 41 -13.23 -31.56 -15.93
CA PRO A 41 -11.90 -31.47 -15.32
C PRO A 41 -11.95 -30.78 -13.96
N SER A 42 -10.95 -31.04 -13.12
CA SER A 42 -10.76 -30.26 -11.89
C SER A 42 -10.47 -28.80 -12.20
N ILE A 43 -10.67 -27.90 -11.23
CA ILE A 43 -10.32 -26.48 -11.39
C ILE A 43 -8.85 -26.28 -11.74
N THR A 44 -7.96 -27.11 -11.18
CA THR A 44 -6.53 -27.05 -11.44
C THR A 44 -6.23 -27.39 -12.89
N GLU A 45 -6.82 -28.46 -13.43
CA GLU A 45 -6.66 -28.83 -14.84
C GLU A 45 -7.29 -27.79 -15.77
N LYS A 46 -8.50 -27.31 -15.44
CA LYS A 46 -9.24 -26.34 -16.25
C LYS A 46 -8.49 -25.02 -16.43
N TRP A 47 -7.82 -24.55 -15.38
CA TRP A 47 -7.13 -23.26 -15.39
C TRP A 47 -5.59 -23.37 -15.46
N ALA A 48 -5.05 -24.58 -15.59
CA ALA A 48 -3.60 -24.83 -15.58
C ALA A 48 -2.85 -24.00 -16.64
N GLN A 49 -3.40 -23.92 -17.86
CA GLN A 49 -2.74 -23.20 -18.95
C GLN A 49 -2.75 -21.69 -18.70
N LEU A 50 -3.89 -21.13 -18.31
CA LEU A 50 -3.99 -19.70 -17.96
C LEU A 50 -3.08 -19.34 -16.78
N ALA A 51 -2.99 -20.21 -15.77
CA ALA A 51 -2.08 -20.02 -14.64
C ALA A 51 -0.59 -20.07 -15.03
N LYS A 52 -0.25 -20.74 -16.13
CA LYS A 52 1.13 -20.77 -16.67
C LYS A 52 1.42 -19.55 -17.55
N ASP A 53 0.43 -19.10 -18.30
CA ASP A 53 0.59 -18.03 -19.30
C ASP A 53 0.46 -16.63 -18.68
N ASP A 54 -0.24 -16.49 -17.56
CA ASP A 54 -0.42 -15.24 -16.83
C ASP A 54 0.67 -15.07 -15.74
N CYS A 55 1.15 -13.84 -15.56
CA CYS A 55 2.13 -13.50 -14.52
C CYS A 55 1.59 -13.63 -13.10
N CYS A 56 0.27 -13.64 -12.96
CA CYS A 56 -0.39 -13.10 -11.79
C CYS A 56 -1.51 -14.04 -11.35
N GLY A 57 -1.18 -14.97 -10.44
CA GLY A 57 -2.10 -16.02 -10.01
C GLY A 57 -3.37 -15.50 -9.31
N ASP A 58 -3.33 -14.31 -8.73
CA ASP A 58 -4.48 -13.61 -8.16
C ASP A 58 -5.47 -13.13 -9.23
N SER A 59 -4.96 -12.61 -10.36
CA SER A 59 -5.74 -12.32 -11.57
C SER A 59 -6.42 -13.58 -12.10
N VAL A 60 -5.67 -14.68 -12.24
CA VAL A 60 -6.20 -15.97 -12.70
C VAL A 60 -7.28 -16.51 -11.76
N LEU A 61 -7.06 -16.42 -10.45
CA LEU A 61 -8.05 -16.82 -9.45
C LEU A 61 -9.33 -15.97 -9.54
N GLY A 62 -9.21 -14.65 -9.65
CA GLY A 62 -10.35 -13.75 -9.83
C GLY A 62 -11.14 -14.07 -11.09
N PHE A 63 -10.45 -14.32 -12.21
CA PHE A 63 -11.08 -14.73 -13.46
C PHE A 63 -11.79 -16.09 -13.33
N ALA A 64 -11.14 -17.07 -12.72
CA ALA A 64 -11.69 -18.40 -12.51
C ALA A 64 -12.97 -18.38 -11.64
N LEU A 65 -12.96 -17.56 -10.57
CA LEU A 65 -14.12 -17.34 -9.70
C LEU A 65 -15.27 -16.69 -10.46
N ALA A 66 -15.00 -15.64 -11.22
CA ALA A 66 -16.02 -14.94 -12.01
C ALA A 66 -16.67 -15.87 -13.06
N ASN A 67 -15.90 -16.77 -13.68
CA ASN A 67 -16.42 -17.78 -14.61
C ASN A 67 -17.34 -18.81 -13.94
N GLN A 68 -17.28 -18.95 -12.61
CA GLN A 68 -18.20 -19.75 -11.80
C GLN A 68 -19.32 -18.89 -11.17
N GLY A 69 -19.47 -17.63 -11.60
CA GLY A 69 -20.44 -16.68 -11.04
C GLY A 69 -20.18 -16.39 -9.57
N ILE A 70 -18.91 -16.31 -9.17
CA ILE A 70 -18.47 -15.85 -7.85
C ILE A 70 -17.71 -14.55 -8.09
N PHE A 71 -18.33 -13.43 -7.72
CA PHE A 71 -17.76 -12.10 -7.93
C PHE A 71 -17.13 -11.59 -6.64
N LEU A 72 -15.93 -11.04 -6.73
CA LEU A 72 -15.21 -10.46 -5.60
C LEU A 72 -15.68 -9.03 -5.34
N SER A 73 -15.59 -8.62 -4.09
CA SER A 73 -15.87 -7.26 -3.62
C SER A 73 -14.65 -6.72 -2.89
N GLY A 74 -14.31 -5.45 -3.12
CA GLY A 74 -13.26 -4.76 -2.36
C GLY A 74 -13.76 -4.39 -0.97
N LEU A 75 -12.91 -4.54 0.04
CA LEU A 75 -13.19 -4.14 1.43
C LEU A 75 -12.04 -3.27 1.93
N TYR A 76 -11.59 -2.31 1.13
CA TYR A 76 -10.57 -1.38 1.59
C TYR A 76 -11.18 -0.46 2.67
N PRO A 77 -10.48 -0.20 3.79
CA PRO A 77 -9.09 -0.55 4.09
C PRO A 77 -8.96 -1.77 5.01
N MET A 78 -10.01 -2.54 5.25
CA MET A 78 -9.90 -3.80 6.00
C MET A 78 -8.90 -4.77 5.35
N PHE A 79 -8.83 -4.78 4.02
CA PHE A 79 -7.78 -5.44 3.25
C PHE A 79 -6.88 -4.36 2.63
N ASN A 80 -5.68 -4.16 3.18
CA ASN A 80 -4.83 -3.03 2.80
C ASN A 80 -3.60 -3.45 1.97
N PRO A 81 -3.37 -2.87 0.77
CA PRO A 81 -2.24 -3.20 -0.11
C PRO A 81 -0.90 -2.64 0.39
N HIS A 82 -0.93 -1.77 1.39
CA HIS A 82 0.27 -1.21 1.97
C HIS A 82 0.86 -2.13 3.05
N PRO A 83 2.20 -2.21 3.15
CA PRO A 83 2.83 -2.73 4.34
C PRO A 83 2.63 -1.81 5.53
N LEU A 84 2.76 -2.36 6.74
CA LEU A 84 2.49 -1.65 8.00
C LEU A 84 3.17 -0.28 8.06
N HIS A 85 4.44 -0.20 7.62
CA HIS A 85 5.22 1.04 7.64
C HIS A 85 4.83 2.05 6.53
N GLY A 86 4.13 1.61 5.49
CA GLY A 86 3.79 2.37 4.30
C GLY A 86 2.33 2.81 4.21
N ILE A 87 1.52 2.57 5.25
CA ILE A 87 0.11 2.97 5.32
C ILE A 87 0.04 4.50 5.42
N PRO A 88 -0.64 5.20 4.48
CA PRO A 88 -0.81 6.65 4.55
C PRO A 88 -1.83 7.08 5.61
N PHE A 89 -1.41 7.84 6.60
CA PHE A 89 -2.28 8.52 7.57
C PHE A 89 -2.31 10.02 7.29
N GLY A 90 -3.07 10.79 8.07
CA GLY A 90 -3.13 12.25 7.91
C GLY A 90 -4.37 12.74 7.14
N PRO A 91 -4.61 14.06 7.15
CA PRO A 91 -5.84 14.66 6.64
C PRO A 91 -5.97 14.60 5.11
N SER A 92 -4.86 14.45 4.39
CA SER A 92 -4.86 14.28 2.93
C SER A 92 -4.92 12.80 2.50
N ALA A 93 -4.93 11.87 3.44
CA ALA A 93 -5.18 10.45 3.19
C ALA A 93 -6.67 10.12 3.33
N LYS A 94 -7.08 8.90 2.95
CA LYS A 94 -8.47 8.45 3.19
C LYS A 94 -8.70 8.35 4.72
N PRO A 95 -9.83 8.83 5.25
CA PRO A 95 -10.13 8.73 6.67
C PRO A 95 -10.53 7.29 6.98
N TYR A 96 -9.61 6.55 7.57
CA TYR A 96 -9.86 5.19 8.03
C TYR A 96 -9.34 4.92 9.43
N TRP A 97 -9.13 5.98 10.21
CA TRP A 97 -8.63 5.95 11.57
C TRP A 97 -9.34 4.94 12.48
N CYS A 98 -10.66 4.91 12.41
CA CYS A 98 -11.52 4.01 13.20
C CYS A 98 -11.88 2.70 12.52
N GLN A 99 -11.36 2.44 11.33
CA GLN A 99 -11.70 1.23 10.60
C GLN A 99 -10.77 0.09 11.04
N PRO A 100 -11.23 -1.16 11.07
CA PRO A 100 -10.37 -2.29 11.41
C PRO A 100 -9.51 -2.67 10.21
N GLY A 101 -8.23 -2.95 10.43
CA GLY A 101 -7.37 -3.70 9.51
C GLY A 101 -7.51 -5.20 9.78
N LEU A 102 -7.93 -5.98 8.79
CA LEU A 102 -8.00 -7.44 8.85
C LEU A 102 -6.75 -8.11 8.28
N THR A 103 -6.18 -7.52 7.23
CA THR A 103 -4.97 -8.01 6.56
C THR A 103 -4.18 -6.83 5.97
N LEU A 104 -2.85 -6.94 5.99
CA LEU A 104 -1.93 -5.96 5.43
C LEU A 104 -0.86 -6.68 4.58
N HIS A 105 -0.48 -6.08 3.45
CA HIS A 105 0.56 -6.62 2.58
C HIS A 105 1.93 -6.65 3.25
N LYS A 106 2.71 -7.74 3.12
CA LYS A 106 4.07 -7.86 3.70
C LYS A 106 4.14 -7.46 5.19
N SER A 107 3.16 -7.88 5.98
CA SER A 107 3.14 -7.69 7.42
C SER A 107 3.46 -9.00 8.15
N TRP A 108 4.22 -8.91 9.25
CA TRP A 108 4.42 -10.04 10.16
C TRP A 108 3.38 -9.94 11.28
N PRO A 109 2.62 -11.00 11.60
CA PRO A 109 1.48 -10.88 12.50
C PRO A 109 1.92 -10.88 13.96
N ARG A 110 1.19 -10.12 14.79
CA ARG A 110 1.06 -10.45 16.23
C ARG A 110 -0.39 -10.50 16.72
N ALA A 111 -1.31 -9.73 16.14
CA ALA A 111 -2.76 -9.88 16.33
C ALA A 111 -3.52 -9.05 15.29
N LEU A 112 -4.52 -9.62 14.63
CA LEU A 112 -5.54 -8.92 13.83
C LEU A 112 -6.90 -9.47 14.28
N PRO A 113 -8.01 -8.70 14.26
CA PRO A 113 -8.11 -7.32 13.77
C PRO A 113 -7.49 -6.28 14.71
N VAL A 114 -7.02 -5.16 14.15
CA VAL A 114 -6.56 -3.96 14.89
C VAL A 114 -7.16 -2.71 14.27
N LEU A 115 -7.37 -1.64 15.05
CA LEU A 115 -7.75 -0.35 14.47
C LEU A 115 -6.54 0.32 13.84
N TYR A 116 -6.78 1.16 12.83
CA TYR A 116 -5.72 2.00 12.26
C TYR A 116 -5.15 3.00 13.26
N ALA A 117 -5.94 3.45 14.23
CA ALA A 117 -5.45 4.20 15.39
C ALA A 117 -4.38 3.42 16.17
N ASP A 118 -4.65 2.14 16.50
CA ASP A 118 -3.69 1.27 17.19
C ASP A 118 -2.39 1.09 16.39
N ILE A 119 -2.48 1.06 15.06
CA ILE A 119 -1.30 0.97 14.18
C ILE A 119 -0.44 2.23 14.32
N VAL A 120 -1.04 3.41 14.34
CA VAL A 120 -0.29 4.67 14.48
C VAL A 120 0.41 4.76 15.84
N ASP A 121 -0.26 4.33 16.90
CA ASP A 121 0.31 4.25 18.23
C ASP A 121 1.45 3.22 18.30
N TYR A 122 1.24 2.03 17.72
CA TYR A 122 2.24 0.97 17.64
C TYR A 122 3.51 1.43 16.89
N LEU A 123 3.33 2.15 15.78
CA LEU A 123 4.43 2.73 15.01
C LEU A 123 5.04 3.97 15.69
N SER A 124 4.40 4.47 16.75
CA SER A 124 4.79 5.66 17.49
C SER A 124 5.03 6.87 16.58
N LEU A 125 4.15 7.08 15.58
CA LEU A 125 4.37 8.12 14.56
C LEU A 125 4.39 9.53 15.16
N ALA A 126 3.66 9.78 16.25
CA ALA A 126 3.70 11.04 16.99
C ALA A 126 5.03 11.27 17.73
N ASN A 127 5.80 10.21 17.99
CA ASN A 127 7.05 10.24 18.77
C ASN A 127 8.26 9.73 17.98
N ILE A 128 8.16 9.72 16.64
CA ILE A 128 9.28 9.36 15.79
C ILE A 128 10.38 10.43 15.85
N THR A 129 11.61 10.03 15.54
CA THR A 129 12.73 10.96 15.30
C THR A 129 12.40 11.90 14.13
N GLU A 130 12.69 13.19 14.27
CA GLU A 130 12.40 14.23 13.25
C GLU A 130 12.97 13.89 11.88
N GLU A 131 14.17 13.29 11.85
CA GLU A 131 14.82 12.83 10.63
C GLU A 131 15.49 11.47 10.81
N ARG A 132 15.69 10.77 9.69
CA ARG A 132 16.42 9.51 9.60
C ARG A 132 17.27 9.47 8.34
N GLN A 133 18.54 9.15 8.53
CA GLN A 133 19.46 8.84 7.44
C GLN A 133 19.13 7.49 6.81
N HIS A 134 19.40 7.36 5.51
CA HIS A 134 19.15 6.13 4.74
C HIS A 134 17.67 5.71 4.80
N TRP A 135 16.79 6.69 4.65
CA TRP A 135 15.36 6.53 4.83
C TRP A 135 14.59 7.27 3.73
N GLN A 136 13.49 6.70 3.28
CA GLN A 136 12.64 7.28 2.25
C GLN A 136 11.17 7.32 2.68
N ASN A 137 10.59 8.52 2.60
CA ASN A 137 9.20 8.82 2.97
C ASN A 137 8.30 9.13 1.77
N SER A 138 8.90 9.34 0.59
CA SER A 138 8.24 9.86 -0.62
C SER A 138 8.21 8.87 -1.78
N ASP A 139 8.27 7.57 -1.48
CA ASP A 139 8.09 6.49 -2.45
C ASP A 139 6.66 6.42 -3.03
N TRP A 140 5.72 7.18 -2.47
CA TRP A 140 4.33 7.25 -2.90
C TRP A 140 3.73 8.64 -2.68
N ALA A 141 3.06 9.18 -3.70
CA ALA A 141 2.34 10.47 -3.66
C ALA A 141 3.21 11.63 -3.13
N GLY A 142 4.50 11.56 -3.40
CA GLY A 142 5.40 12.68 -3.24
C GLY A 142 5.07 13.78 -4.24
N PHE A 143 5.29 15.02 -3.83
CA PHE A 143 5.22 16.20 -4.69
C PHE A 143 6.43 17.08 -4.42
N GLU A 144 6.79 17.88 -5.40
CA GLU A 144 8.05 18.61 -5.41
C GLU A 144 7.78 20.07 -5.70
N GLU A 145 8.60 20.91 -5.11
CA GLU A 145 8.75 22.28 -5.57
C GLU A 145 9.61 22.31 -6.85
N GLY A 146 9.60 23.45 -7.55
CA GLY A 146 10.43 23.63 -8.74
C GLY A 146 11.93 23.35 -8.48
N PRO A 147 12.72 23.04 -9.52
CA PRO A 147 14.13 22.64 -9.37
C PRO A 147 15.00 23.70 -8.69
N GLU A 148 14.69 24.98 -8.86
CA GLU A 148 15.40 26.12 -8.27
C GLU A 148 14.90 26.48 -6.86
N SER A 149 13.94 25.73 -6.31
CA SER A 149 13.37 26.02 -4.99
C SER A 149 14.43 25.89 -3.89
N PRO A 150 14.47 26.82 -2.90
CA PRO A 150 15.44 26.79 -1.82
C PRO A 150 15.37 25.51 -0.97
N VAL A 151 14.23 24.81 -1.00
CA VAL A 151 14.04 23.54 -0.27
C VAL A 151 14.98 22.44 -0.75
N ASN A 152 15.55 22.57 -1.97
CA ASN A 152 16.47 21.60 -2.55
C ASN A 152 17.94 21.79 -2.10
N ILE A 153 18.25 22.79 -1.27
CA ILE A 153 19.63 23.13 -0.90
C ILE A 153 20.25 22.06 0.01
N ASP A 154 19.56 21.72 1.10
CA ASP A 154 20.00 20.75 2.11
C ASP A 154 18.79 20.22 2.90
N THR A 155 19.04 19.30 3.84
CA THR A 155 18.00 18.69 4.67
C THR A 155 17.29 19.71 5.56
N SER A 156 17.98 20.73 6.05
CA SER A 156 17.39 21.77 6.91
C SER A 156 16.41 22.64 6.11
N ALA A 157 16.78 23.05 4.90
CA ALA A 157 15.90 23.81 4.01
C ALA A 157 14.69 22.99 3.57
N CYS A 158 14.87 21.68 3.33
CA CYS A 158 13.76 20.77 3.04
C CYS A 158 12.81 20.62 4.23
N ALA A 159 13.34 20.49 5.45
CA ALA A 159 12.55 20.40 6.67
C ALA A 159 11.74 21.68 6.94
N GLU A 160 12.38 22.85 6.85
CA GLU A 160 11.72 24.15 7.03
C GLU A 160 10.69 24.41 5.92
N GLY A 161 11.01 24.05 4.69
CA GLY A 161 10.07 24.09 3.57
C GLY A 161 8.83 23.23 3.84
N CYS A 162 9.01 22.02 4.34
CA CYS A 162 7.89 21.17 4.74
C CYS A 162 7.09 21.78 5.90
N HIS A 163 7.78 22.40 6.87
CA HIS A 163 7.13 23.04 8.00
C HIS A 163 6.23 24.20 7.57
N THR A 164 6.70 25.02 6.65
CA THR A 164 5.95 26.16 6.11
C THR A 164 4.85 25.76 5.11
N HIS A 165 5.05 24.68 4.36
CA HIS A 165 4.07 24.23 3.37
C HIS A 165 2.84 23.57 4.03
N SER A 166 1.66 24.14 3.81
CA SER A 166 0.41 23.73 4.50
C SER A 166 0.04 22.26 4.30
N GLU A 167 0.31 21.70 3.11
CA GLU A 167 0.01 20.30 2.81
C GLU A 167 1.13 19.31 3.19
N CYS A 168 2.31 19.75 3.62
CA CYS A 168 3.43 18.84 3.89
C CYS A 168 3.39 18.30 5.33
N PHE A 169 3.45 16.98 5.47
CA PHE A 169 3.55 16.28 6.76
C PHE A 169 4.86 15.50 6.93
N GLN A 170 5.45 15.07 5.82
CA GLN A 170 6.74 14.39 5.80
C GLN A 170 7.45 14.68 4.49
N TRP A 171 8.76 14.47 4.46
CA TRP A 171 9.60 14.79 3.32
C TRP A 171 10.71 13.76 3.13
N THR A 172 11.26 13.68 1.92
CA THR A 172 12.53 12.99 1.63
C THR A 172 13.46 13.98 0.96
N PHE A 173 14.68 14.07 1.47
CA PHE A 173 15.78 14.76 0.82
C PHE A 173 16.71 13.76 0.15
N PHE A 174 16.84 13.87 -1.17
CA PHE A 174 17.76 13.11 -2.00
C PHE A 174 19.01 13.95 -2.28
N SER A 175 20.18 13.33 -2.14
CA SER A 175 21.46 13.93 -2.54
C SER A 175 22.29 12.92 -3.30
N LYS A 176 22.66 13.28 -4.53
CA LYS A 176 23.60 12.55 -5.37
C LYS A 176 24.85 13.38 -5.57
N ILE A 177 25.97 12.85 -5.10
CA ILE A 177 27.29 13.40 -5.38
C ILE A 177 27.85 12.62 -6.57
N SER A 178 28.22 13.34 -7.63
CA SER A 178 28.80 12.77 -8.85
C SER A 178 30.26 13.20 -9.02
N TRP A 179 31.11 12.22 -9.32
CA TRP A 179 32.51 12.39 -9.73
C TRP A 179 32.70 12.08 -11.22
N GLY A 180 31.62 11.71 -11.91
CA GLY A 180 31.59 11.47 -13.35
C GLY A 180 31.22 12.72 -14.16
N LYS A 181 30.78 12.50 -15.41
CA LYS A 181 30.30 13.57 -16.29
C LYS A 181 28.90 14.08 -15.92
N GLU A 182 28.12 13.25 -15.22
CA GLU A 182 26.80 13.64 -14.73
C GLU A 182 26.93 14.69 -13.63
N PRO A 183 26.03 15.68 -13.56
CA PRO A 183 26.03 16.66 -12.49
C PRO A 183 25.66 16.02 -11.14
N SER A 184 26.10 16.64 -10.06
CA SER A 184 25.54 16.36 -8.72
C SER A 184 24.13 16.91 -8.65
N GLU A 185 23.25 16.22 -7.93
CA GLU A 185 21.82 16.54 -7.86
C GLU A 185 21.37 16.55 -6.39
N ARG A 186 20.48 17.47 -6.07
CA ARG A 186 19.79 17.52 -4.78
C ARG A 186 18.32 17.78 -5.01
N LYS A 187 17.49 17.14 -4.21
CA LYS A 187 16.04 17.19 -4.41
C LYS A 187 15.31 16.97 -3.12
N CYS A 188 14.33 17.82 -2.83
CA CYS A 188 13.40 17.67 -1.73
C CYS A 188 12.04 17.28 -2.30
N THR A 189 11.45 16.22 -1.75
CA THR A 189 10.11 15.74 -2.11
C THR A 189 9.24 15.74 -0.86
N PHE A 190 8.18 16.55 -0.88
CA PHE A 190 7.16 16.61 0.16
C PHE A 190 6.10 15.53 0.00
N VAL A 191 5.40 15.20 1.07
CA VAL A 191 4.35 14.19 1.08
C VAL A 191 3.20 14.66 1.96
N ARG A 192 1.98 14.47 1.48
CA ARG A 192 0.73 14.93 2.13
C ARG A 192 0.20 13.99 3.22
N SER A 193 0.74 12.78 3.28
CA SER A 193 0.34 11.74 4.25
C SER A 193 1.47 11.45 5.23
N ILE A 194 1.12 10.94 6.40
CA ILE A 194 2.05 10.50 7.44
C ILE A 194 2.25 8.99 7.31
N ARG A 195 3.49 8.53 7.28
CA ARG A 195 3.87 7.11 7.21
C ARG A 195 5.14 6.90 8.03
N LEU A 196 5.43 5.66 8.41
CA LEU A 196 6.77 5.35 8.95
C LEU A 196 7.85 5.42 7.86
N GLY A 197 7.49 5.22 6.59
CA GLY A 197 8.45 5.18 5.48
C GLY A 197 9.25 3.88 5.45
N SER A 198 10.31 3.83 4.66
CA SER A 198 11.10 2.61 4.48
C SER A 198 12.61 2.88 4.52
N PRO A 199 13.43 1.90 4.96
CA PRO A 199 14.87 1.97 4.79
C PRO A 199 15.24 2.08 3.31
N LYS A 200 16.22 2.94 3.02
CA LYS A 200 16.76 3.14 1.68
C LYS A 200 18.27 3.28 1.76
N ASP A 201 18.96 2.17 1.49
CA ASP A 201 20.42 2.13 1.51
C ASP A 201 21.02 3.08 0.47
N PRO A 202 22.21 3.65 0.75
CA PRO A 202 22.95 4.41 -0.24
C PRO A 202 23.20 3.61 -1.51
N GLU A 203 22.96 4.23 -2.66
CA GLU A 203 23.31 3.65 -3.95
C GLU A 203 24.68 4.19 -4.36
N VAL A 204 25.66 3.29 -4.51
CA VAL A 204 27.03 3.65 -4.88
C VAL A 204 27.36 3.03 -6.23
N THR A 205 27.81 3.87 -7.16
CA THR A 205 28.38 3.46 -8.44
C THR A 205 29.83 3.91 -8.53
N LEU A 206 30.54 3.51 -9.59
CA LEU A 206 31.91 3.97 -9.84
C LEU A 206 32.02 5.50 -9.96
N THR A 207 30.94 6.18 -10.33
CA THR A 207 30.94 7.61 -10.69
C THR A 207 30.03 8.45 -9.81
N SER A 208 29.26 7.85 -8.89
CA SER A 208 28.35 8.61 -8.03
C SER A 208 27.98 7.89 -6.73
N ARG A 209 27.51 8.67 -5.76
CA ARG A 209 26.88 8.17 -4.53
C ARG A 209 25.58 8.93 -4.29
N SER A 210 24.49 8.19 -4.16
CA SER A 210 23.16 8.69 -3.86
C SER A 210 22.74 8.31 -2.44
N VAL A 211 22.14 9.24 -1.71
CA VAL A 211 21.63 9.04 -0.35
C VAL A 211 20.25 9.66 -0.19
N TRP A 212 19.46 9.11 0.73
CA TRP A 212 18.13 9.57 1.08
C TRP A 212 18.06 9.84 2.58
N THR A 213 17.50 10.99 2.95
CA THR A 213 17.15 11.33 4.32
C THR A 213 15.64 11.55 4.37
N GLY A 214 14.93 10.82 5.22
CA GLY A 214 13.50 11.02 5.44
C GLY A 214 13.29 11.87 6.69
N GLY A 215 12.30 12.76 6.67
CA GLY A 215 11.88 13.48 7.87
C GLY A 215 10.38 13.71 7.95
N TRP A 216 9.95 14.14 9.14
CA TRP A 216 8.55 14.37 9.52
C TRP A 216 8.40 15.73 10.19
N ASP A 217 7.34 16.46 9.85
CA ASP A 217 6.96 17.63 10.63
C ASP A 217 6.24 17.15 11.91
N LEU A 218 7.01 16.96 12.99
CA LEU A 218 6.45 16.45 14.25
C LEU A 218 5.41 17.37 14.87
N VAL A 219 5.44 18.68 14.58
CA VAL A 219 4.42 19.61 15.10
C VAL A 219 3.08 19.29 14.44
N LYS A 220 3.06 19.19 13.11
CA LYS A 220 1.84 18.84 12.36
C LYS A 220 1.39 17.40 12.62
N VAL A 221 2.33 16.45 12.66
CA VAL A 221 2.03 15.04 12.93
C VAL A 221 1.39 14.88 14.31
N LYS A 222 1.99 15.44 15.37
CA LYS A 222 1.40 15.38 16.73
C LYS A 222 0.07 16.11 16.79
N GLY A 223 -0.04 17.27 16.15
CA GLY A 223 -1.29 18.03 16.09
C GLY A 223 -2.42 17.21 15.45
N TRP A 224 -2.13 16.48 14.37
CA TRP A 224 -3.10 15.59 13.73
C TRP A 224 -3.43 14.37 14.59
N VAL A 225 -2.43 13.63 15.09
CA VAL A 225 -2.67 12.41 15.91
C VAL A 225 -3.51 12.73 17.14
N ASN A 226 -3.22 13.84 17.83
CA ASN A 226 -3.96 14.25 19.03
C ASN A 226 -5.33 14.87 18.72
N GLY A 227 -5.58 15.26 17.47
CA GLY A 227 -6.82 15.91 17.04
C GLY A 227 -7.87 14.95 16.47
N VAL A 228 -7.51 13.68 16.24
CA VAL A 228 -8.43 12.67 15.67
C VAL A 228 -8.79 11.66 16.75
N GLU A 229 -10.04 11.70 17.21
CA GLU A 229 -10.56 10.74 18.17
C GLU A 229 -11.08 9.47 17.47
N CYS A 230 -11.03 8.34 18.19
CA CYS A 230 -11.71 7.13 17.78
C CYS A 230 -12.47 6.50 18.95
N ALA A 231 -13.80 6.49 18.85
CA ALA A 231 -14.66 5.92 19.89
C ALA A 231 -15.01 4.45 19.62
N ASP A 232 -15.54 4.16 18.43
CA ASP A 232 -16.05 2.84 18.05
C ASP A 232 -15.47 2.36 16.71
N PRO A 233 -15.26 1.04 16.53
CA PRO A 233 -14.86 0.48 15.24
C PRO A 233 -15.88 0.74 14.12
N GLU A 234 -15.41 1.35 13.03
CA GLU A 234 -16.19 1.62 11.82
C GLU A 234 -15.99 0.50 10.80
N TRP A 235 -16.95 -0.42 10.70
CA TRP A 235 -16.92 -1.47 9.69
C TRP A 235 -17.29 -0.91 8.31
N VAL A 236 -16.51 -1.27 7.28
CA VAL A 236 -16.77 -0.79 5.92
C VAL A 236 -17.67 -1.72 5.14
N GLU A 237 -18.51 -1.13 4.30
CA GLU A 237 -19.25 -1.84 3.26
C GLU A 237 -18.35 -2.15 2.05
N PRO A 238 -18.77 -3.06 1.16
CA PRO A 238 -18.12 -3.29 -0.12
C PRO A 238 -17.84 -1.99 -0.89
N SER A 239 -16.61 -1.85 -1.38
CA SER A 239 -16.18 -0.73 -2.20
C SER A 239 -16.99 -0.68 -3.49
N ILE A 240 -17.62 0.47 -3.74
CA ILE A 240 -18.44 0.73 -4.95
C ILE A 240 -17.60 1.12 -6.17
N GLU A 241 -16.36 1.54 -5.94
CA GLU A 241 -15.40 1.95 -6.97
C GLU A 241 -14.07 1.21 -6.76
N LYS A 242 -13.27 1.13 -7.83
CA LYS A 242 -11.92 0.57 -7.76
C LYS A 242 -11.01 1.53 -7.02
N ILE A 243 -10.44 1.08 -5.90
CA ILE A 243 -9.55 1.90 -5.05
C ILE A 243 -8.07 1.66 -5.40
N TYR A 244 -7.72 0.46 -5.89
CA TYR A 244 -6.39 0.05 -6.36
C TYR A 244 -6.52 -0.87 -7.58
#